data_AF-A0A8T5GLD2-F1
#
_entry.id   AF-A0A8T5GLD2-F1
#
_cell.length_a   1.000
_cell.length_b   1.000
_cell.length_c   1.000
_cell.angle_alpha   90.00
_cell.angle_beta   90.00
_cell.angle_gamma   90.00
#
_symmetry.space_group_name_H-M   'P 1'
#
loop_
_entity.id
_entity.type
_entity.pdbx_description
1 polymer ?
#
loop_
_entity_poly.entity_id
_entity_poly.type
_entity_poly.pdbx_seq_one_letter_code
_entity_poly.pdbx_strand_id
1 'polypeptide(L)'
;MASKSKIIAELFEADGDIVASALDNVVVTPTAISDQPNTSTGGLSLPAGTTAQRPSSPDTGESRYNSTTGSLEFYDGSAWISTNLIPTLDSVTGNITAGFGTGLTLAVSNATDNIDIVFKEGATALATVTGRPVSSGSVTVDVPAAVYGQSAGDTITISIVNVDGTPSSNSQTSVIKSLPTGGTITTVGNYRVHTFTSSGTLSIGNLAVSADLLMVAGGGGGG
;
A
#
# COMPACT_ATOMS: atom_id res chain seq x y z
N MET A 1 2.58 -18.75 76.54
CA MET A 1 2.28 -18.26 75.18
C MET A 1 0.87 -18.69 74.85
N ALA A 2 -0.07 -17.75 74.71
CA ALA A 2 -1.40 -18.09 74.18
C ALA A 2 -1.25 -18.44 72.70
N SER A 3 -1.83 -19.56 72.26
CA SER A 3 -1.86 -19.93 70.85
C SER A 3 -2.59 -18.83 70.06
N LYS A 4 -1.94 -18.27 69.03
CA LYS A 4 -2.56 -17.35 68.06
C LYS A 4 -3.40 -18.13 67.04
N SER A 5 -4.28 -19.01 67.52
CA SER A 5 -5.21 -19.73 66.64
C SER A 5 -6.25 -18.72 66.15
N LYS A 6 -6.11 -18.22 64.92
CA LYS A 6 -7.18 -17.44 64.28
C LYS A 6 -8.40 -18.34 64.17
N ILE A 7 -9.53 -17.92 64.73
CA ILE A 7 -10.80 -18.64 64.56
C ILE A 7 -11.33 -18.37 63.15
N ILE A 8 -12.06 -19.32 62.54
CA ILE A 8 -12.57 -19.20 61.16
C ILE A 8 -13.37 -17.91 60.95
N ALA A 9 -14.06 -17.42 62.00
CA ALA A 9 -14.80 -16.16 61.99
C ALA A 9 -13.91 -14.91 61.79
N GLU A 10 -12.62 -14.97 62.11
CA GLU A 10 -11.65 -13.88 61.87
C GLU A 10 -11.06 -13.93 60.45
N LEU A 11 -11.43 -14.93 59.64
CA LEU A 11 -11.03 -15.06 58.24
C LEU A 11 -12.04 -14.45 57.28
N PHE A 12 -13.22 -14.03 57.77
CA PHE A 12 -14.27 -13.42 56.97
C PHE A 12 -14.61 -12.00 57.44
N GLU A 13 -14.81 -11.10 56.49
CA GLU A 13 -15.44 -9.80 56.71
C GLU A 13 -16.96 -9.98 56.89
N ALA A 14 -17.65 -8.93 57.35
CA ALA A 14 -19.09 -8.99 57.66
C ALA A 14 -19.98 -9.24 56.43
N ASP A 15 -19.47 -9.00 55.22
CA ASP A 15 -20.11 -9.26 53.93
C ASP A 15 -19.83 -10.68 53.38
N GLY A 16 -19.00 -11.47 54.08
CA GLY A 16 -18.65 -12.83 53.70
C GLY A 16 -17.40 -12.95 52.83
N ASP A 17 -16.72 -11.85 52.52
CA ASP A 17 -15.44 -11.87 51.83
C ASP A 17 -14.32 -12.35 52.77
N ILE A 18 -13.25 -12.92 52.22
CA ILE A 18 -12.08 -13.32 53.02
C ILE A 18 -11.29 -12.06 53.40
N VAL A 19 -10.94 -11.91 54.68
CA VAL A 19 -10.13 -10.77 55.14
C VAL A 19 -8.80 -10.74 54.36
N ALA A 20 -8.42 -9.59 53.80
CA ALA A 20 -7.23 -9.48 52.94
C ALA A 20 -5.93 -9.96 53.64
N SER A 21 -5.85 -9.81 54.97
CA SER A 21 -4.72 -10.30 55.79
C SER A 21 -4.68 -11.83 55.98
N ALA A 22 -5.72 -12.54 55.57
CA ALA A 22 -5.77 -14.00 55.52
C ALA A 22 -5.40 -14.56 54.13
N LEU A 23 -5.30 -13.70 53.11
CA LEU A 23 -4.81 -14.06 51.78
C LEU A 23 -3.26 -14.07 51.77
N ASP A 24 -2.66 -14.93 52.59
CA ASP A 24 -1.20 -15.02 52.78
C ASP A 24 -0.45 -15.48 51.51
N ASN A 25 -1.16 -15.96 50.48
CA ASN A 25 -0.52 -16.54 49.29
C ASN A 25 -1.30 -16.41 47.97
N VAL A 26 -2.23 -15.46 47.84
CA VAL A 26 -2.82 -15.15 46.52
C VAL A 26 -1.90 -14.17 45.80
N VAL A 27 -0.75 -14.68 45.33
CA VAL A 27 0.15 -13.89 44.48
C VAL A 27 -0.38 -13.95 43.06
N VAL A 28 -1.05 -12.90 42.60
CA VAL A 28 -1.28 -12.67 41.16
C VAL A 28 0.01 -12.16 40.55
N THR A 29 0.86 -13.09 40.11
CA THR A 29 2.06 -12.75 39.34
C THR A 29 1.68 -12.43 37.88
N PRO A 30 2.47 -11.60 37.16
CA PRO A 30 2.29 -11.43 35.72
C PRO A 30 2.25 -12.78 34.98
N THR A 31 3.13 -13.71 35.37
CA THR A 31 3.16 -15.07 34.80
C THR A 31 1.85 -15.84 34.95
N ALA A 32 1.09 -15.60 36.03
CA ALA A 32 -0.20 -16.23 36.27
C ALA A 32 -1.33 -15.62 35.41
N ILE A 33 -1.09 -14.46 34.79
CA ILE A 33 -2.10 -13.71 34.02
C ILE A 33 -1.73 -13.61 32.54
N SER A 34 -0.59 -13.02 32.19
CA SER A 34 -0.19 -12.70 30.81
C SER A 34 0.59 -13.80 30.10
N ASP A 35 1.23 -14.70 30.85
CA ASP A 35 2.14 -15.71 30.27
C ASP A 35 1.46 -17.09 30.17
N GLN A 36 0.13 -17.11 30.28
CA GLN A 36 -0.69 -18.30 30.10
C GLN A 36 -1.26 -18.34 28.68
N PRO A 37 -1.36 -19.52 28.03
CA PRO A 37 -2.11 -19.67 26.80
C PRO A 37 -3.57 -19.22 27.01
N ASN A 38 -3.96 -18.14 26.35
CA ASN A 38 -5.34 -17.68 26.39
C ASN A 38 -6.20 -18.56 25.47
N THR A 39 -7.08 -19.38 26.05
CA THR A 39 -7.97 -20.30 25.32
C THR A 39 -9.33 -19.69 24.97
N SER A 40 -9.55 -18.42 25.28
CA SER A 40 -10.77 -17.70 24.92
C SER A 40 -10.95 -17.64 23.41
N THR A 41 -12.17 -17.89 22.94
CA THR A 41 -12.58 -17.73 21.54
C THR A 41 -13.20 -16.36 21.25
N GLY A 42 -13.34 -15.52 22.28
CA GLY A 42 -13.75 -14.12 22.15
C GLY A 42 -12.58 -13.21 21.74
N GLY A 43 -12.75 -11.90 21.91
CA GLY A 43 -11.72 -10.90 21.60
C GLY A 43 -11.01 -10.33 22.83
N LEU A 44 -9.75 -9.93 22.68
CA LEU A 44 -9.07 -9.01 23.59
C LEU A 44 -9.31 -7.58 23.09
N SER A 45 -10.10 -6.80 23.85
CA SER A 45 -10.30 -5.39 23.53
C SER A 45 -9.10 -4.59 24.00
N LEU A 46 -8.47 -3.84 23.08
CA LEU A 46 -7.40 -2.90 23.41
C LEU A 46 -7.96 -1.48 23.54
N PRO A 47 -7.33 -0.60 24.35
CA PRO A 47 -7.67 0.82 24.36
C PRO A 47 -7.69 1.39 22.94
N ALA A 48 -8.71 2.19 22.63
CA ALA A 48 -8.89 2.75 21.30
C ALA A 48 -9.03 4.28 21.37
N GLY A 49 -8.46 4.98 20.38
CA GLY A 49 -8.63 6.42 20.25
C GLY A 49 -7.85 7.00 19.07
N THR A 50 -8.02 8.29 18.82
CA THR A 50 -7.30 9.01 17.75
C THR A 50 -5.80 9.15 18.04
N THR A 51 -5.01 9.49 17.01
CA THR A 51 -3.58 9.81 17.15
C THR A 51 -3.32 10.92 18.18
N ALA A 52 -4.21 11.91 18.25
CA ALA A 52 -4.09 13.02 19.22
C ALA A 52 -4.33 12.60 20.68
N GLN A 53 -4.94 11.43 20.90
CA GLN A 53 -5.22 10.85 22.21
C GLN A 53 -4.20 9.79 22.62
N ARG A 54 -3.04 9.72 21.94
CA ARG A 54 -1.91 8.89 22.40
C ARG A 54 -1.44 9.36 23.79
N PRO A 55 -1.19 8.43 24.74
CA PRO A 55 -0.54 8.76 26.00
C PRO A 55 0.70 9.61 25.78
N SER A 56 0.88 10.65 26.60
CA SER A 56 2.07 11.51 26.54
C SER A 56 3.31 10.86 27.14
N SER A 57 3.13 9.78 27.91
CA SER A 57 4.21 9.03 28.57
C SER A 57 3.88 7.54 28.53
N PRO A 58 3.91 6.91 27.35
CA PRO A 58 3.61 5.50 27.20
C PRO A 58 4.76 4.62 27.69
N ASP A 59 4.41 3.43 28.17
CA ASP A 59 5.40 2.40 28.50
C ASP A 59 5.84 1.66 27.22
N THR A 60 7.09 1.19 27.17
CA THR A 60 7.55 0.34 26.06
C THR A 60 6.71 -0.94 25.99
N GLY A 61 6.19 -1.25 24.80
CA GLY A 61 5.29 -2.37 24.54
C GLY A 61 3.81 -2.04 24.73
N GLU A 62 3.47 -0.84 25.22
CA GLU A 62 2.07 -0.40 25.33
C GLU A 62 1.39 -0.49 23.96
N SER A 63 0.28 -1.23 23.90
CA SER A 63 -0.43 -1.54 22.67
C SER A 63 -1.84 -0.98 22.70
N ARG A 64 -2.28 -0.37 21.59
CA ARG A 64 -3.59 0.25 21.46
C ARG A 64 -4.08 0.21 20.01
N TYR A 65 -5.38 0.42 19.82
CA TYR A 65 -5.93 0.69 18.50
C TYR A 65 -5.98 2.20 18.23
N ASN A 66 -5.47 2.63 17.09
CA ASN A 66 -5.54 4.02 16.65
C ASN A 66 -6.64 4.19 15.60
N SER A 67 -7.73 4.84 16.01
CA SER A 67 -8.91 5.03 15.17
C SER A 67 -8.72 6.10 14.09
N THR A 68 -7.64 6.88 14.14
CA THR A 68 -7.28 7.81 13.05
C THR A 68 -6.60 7.08 11.91
N THR A 69 -5.70 6.15 12.20
CA THR A 69 -4.94 5.37 11.22
C THR A 69 -5.59 4.01 10.90
N GLY A 70 -6.60 3.62 11.66
CA GLY A 70 -7.30 2.34 11.52
C GLY A 70 -6.45 1.14 11.92
N SER A 71 -5.40 1.34 12.73
CA SER A 71 -4.35 0.34 12.97
C SER A 71 -4.20 -0.03 14.42
N LEU A 72 -3.86 -1.30 14.66
CA LEU A 72 -3.19 -1.67 15.90
C LEU A 72 -1.80 -1.03 15.90
N GLU A 73 -1.39 -0.47 17.03
CA GLU A 73 -0.07 0.13 17.21
C GLU A 73 0.52 -0.25 18.57
N PHE A 74 1.84 -0.27 18.67
CA PHE A 74 2.55 -0.41 19.93
C PHE A 74 3.65 0.65 20.07
N TYR A 75 3.97 1.05 21.30
CA TYR A 75 5.06 1.97 21.58
C TYR A 75 6.38 1.20 21.70
N ASP A 76 7.41 1.52 20.92
CA ASP A 76 8.69 0.81 20.91
C ASP A 76 9.72 1.35 21.94
N GLY A 77 9.31 2.32 22.75
CA GLY A 77 10.18 3.07 23.67
C GLY A 77 10.56 4.46 23.16
N SER A 78 10.36 4.73 21.87
CA SER A 78 10.64 6.03 21.23
C SER A 78 9.46 6.56 20.39
N ALA A 79 8.72 5.68 19.71
CA ALA A 79 7.63 6.03 18.82
C ALA A 79 6.50 5.00 18.84
N TRP A 80 5.31 5.43 18.41
CA TRP A 80 4.19 4.54 18.14
C TRP A 80 4.34 3.92 16.75
N ILE A 81 4.42 2.59 16.69
CA ILE A 81 4.58 1.80 15.48
C ILE A 81 3.24 1.15 15.13
N SER A 82 2.70 1.49 13.96
CA SER A 82 1.51 0.80 13.42
C SER A 82 1.90 -0.60 12.96
N THR A 83 1.08 -1.59 13.28
CA THR A 83 1.23 -2.98 12.85
C THR A 83 0.44 -3.27 11.56
N ASN A 84 0.03 -2.23 10.83
CA ASN A 84 -0.78 -2.39 9.65
C ASN A 84 -0.01 -3.06 8.51
N LEU A 85 -0.77 -3.86 7.77
CA LEU A 85 -0.43 -4.60 6.58
C LEU A 85 0.60 -3.87 5.70
N ILE A 86 1.78 -4.48 5.53
CA ILE A 86 2.77 -4.04 4.53
C ILE A 86 2.15 -4.32 3.15
N PRO A 87 1.88 -3.29 2.34
CA PRO A 87 1.19 -3.50 1.08
C PRO A 87 2.10 -4.23 0.08
N THR A 88 1.50 -4.97 -0.84
CA THR A 88 2.21 -5.56 -1.99
C THR A 88 1.64 -5.03 -3.28
N LEU A 89 2.53 -4.75 -4.24
CA LEU A 89 2.17 -4.44 -5.62
C LEU A 89 2.27 -5.72 -6.45
N ASP A 90 1.14 -6.40 -6.60
CA ASP A 90 1.08 -7.75 -7.18
C ASP A 90 1.30 -7.71 -8.70
N SER A 91 0.74 -6.71 -9.38
CA SER A 91 1.01 -6.47 -10.80
C SER A 91 0.75 -5.01 -11.22
N VAL A 92 1.38 -4.61 -12.32
CA VAL A 92 1.08 -3.37 -13.05
C VAL A 92 0.73 -3.74 -14.48
N THR A 93 -0.43 -3.31 -14.95
CA THR A 93 -0.89 -3.51 -16.33
C THR A 93 -1.16 -2.17 -17.01
N GLY A 94 -1.10 -2.15 -18.34
CA GLY A 94 -1.03 -0.93 -19.15
C GLY A 94 0.39 -0.66 -19.66
N ASN A 95 0.55 0.39 -20.45
CA ASN A 95 1.84 0.76 -21.04
C ASN A 95 2.15 2.22 -20.74
N ILE A 96 3.38 2.51 -20.34
CA ILE A 96 3.92 3.88 -20.37
C ILE A 96 4.47 4.12 -21.78
N THR A 97 4.03 5.19 -22.45
CA THR A 97 4.44 5.50 -23.82
C THR A 97 5.09 6.87 -23.88
N ALA A 98 6.31 6.96 -24.46
CA ALA A 98 7.07 8.20 -24.49
C ALA A 98 6.29 9.33 -25.18
N GLY A 99 6.15 10.46 -24.48
CA GLY A 99 5.45 11.66 -24.95
C GLY A 99 3.93 11.55 -25.04
N PHE A 100 3.32 10.46 -24.55
CA PHE A 100 1.88 10.26 -24.62
C PHE A 100 1.27 9.79 -23.29
N GLY A 101 0.26 10.53 -22.81
CA GLY A 101 -0.47 10.20 -21.60
C GLY A 101 -1.24 8.89 -21.73
N THR A 102 -1.10 8.02 -20.74
CA THR A 102 -1.69 6.67 -20.69
C THR A 102 -2.17 6.40 -19.27
N GLY A 103 -2.94 5.32 -19.08
CA GLY A 103 -3.36 4.84 -17.76
C GLY A 103 -2.71 3.49 -17.43
N LEU A 104 -2.51 3.26 -16.13
CA LEU A 104 -2.10 1.98 -15.57
C LEU A 104 -3.17 1.44 -14.63
N THR A 105 -3.28 0.11 -14.56
CA THR A 105 -4.08 -0.60 -13.56
C THR A 105 -3.15 -1.45 -12.71
N LEU A 106 -3.16 -1.19 -11.40
CA LEU A 106 -2.35 -1.86 -10.40
C LEU A 106 -3.24 -2.86 -9.66
N ALA A 107 -2.73 -4.08 -9.47
CA ALA A 107 -3.30 -5.04 -8.53
C ALA A 107 -2.49 -4.97 -7.23
N VAL A 108 -3.18 -4.81 -6.11
CA VAL A 108 -2.57 -4.62 -4.78
C VAL A 108 -3.23 -5.53 -3.77
N SER A 109 -2.42 -6.04 -2.86
CA SER A 109 -2.89 -6.70 -1.66
C SER A 109 -2.44 -5.91 -0.45
N ASN A 110 -3.13 -6.10 0.68
CA ASN A 110 -2.69 -5.56 1.97
C ASN A 110 -2.58 -4.01 1.98
N ALA A 111 -3.35 -3.34 1.11
CA ALA A 111 -3.38 -1.90 0.96
C ALA A 111 -4.52 -1.26 1.78
N THR A 112 -4.32 -0.02 2.22
CA THR A 112 -5.37 0.81 2.82
C THR A 112 -6.38 1.27 1.74
N ASP A 113 -7.56 1.76 2.15
CA ASP A 113 -8.61 2.22 1.23
C ASP A 113 -8.13 3.30 0.23
N ASN A 114 -7.10 4.06 0.62
CA ASN A 114 -6.38 4.98 -0.25
C ASN A 114 -4.87 4.72 -0.15
N ILE A 115 -4.17 4.85 -1.27
CA ILE A 115 -2.71 4.72 -1.35
C ILE A 115 -2.10 5.85 -2.17
N ASP A 116 -0.81 6.10 -1.97
CA ASP A 116 0.02 6.90 -2.85
C ASP A 116 0.80 5.98 -3.80
N ILE A 117 0.96 6.40 -5.06
CA ILE A 117 1.72 5.68 -6.09
C ILE A 117 2.96 6.50 -6.44
N VAL A 118 4.13 5.89 -6.32
CA VAL A 118 5.42 6.54 -6.52
C VAL A 118 6.09 6.00 -7.79
N PHE A 119 6.54 6.91 -8.65
CA PHE A 119 7.27 6.62 -9.88
C PHE A 119 8.72 7.10 -9.78
N LYS A 120 9.68 6.22 -10.07
CA LYS A 120 11.11 6.51 -10.04
C LYS A 120 11.80 6.06 -11.33
N GLU A 121 12.84 6.79 -11.72
CA GLU A 121 13.85 6.31 -12.67
C GLU A 121 15.17 6.19 -11.92
N GLY A 122 15.69 4.97 -11.81
CA GLY A 122 16.80 4.67 -10.91
C GLY A 122 16.49 5.11 -9.48
N ALA A 123 17.32 5.99 -8.92
CA ALA A 123 17.13 6.54 -7.57
C ALA A 123 16.26 7.82 -7.52
N THR A 124 15.98 8.44 -8.68
CA THR A 124 15.30 9.74 -8.76
C THR A 124 13.79 9.55 -8.77
N ALA A 125 13.10 10.22 -7.84
CA ALA A 125 11.64 10.31 -7.88
C ALA A 125 11.19 11.28 -8.97
N LEU A 126 10.35 10.80 -9.89
CA LEU A 126 9.78 11.60 -10.98
C LEU A 126 8.42 12.18 -10.58
N ALA A 127 7.59 11.38 -9.93
CA ALA A 127 6.25 11.79 -9.50
C ALA A 127 5.72 10.91 -8.38
N THR A 128 4.85 11.48 -7.55
CA THR A 128 3.98 10.75 -6.62
C THR A 128 2.54 11.18 -6.88
N VAL A 129 1.66 10.21 -7.12
CA VAL A 129 0.22 10.43 -7.25
C VAL A 129 -0.44 10.02 -5.95
N THR A 130 -1.01 10.98 -5.21
CA THR A 130 -1.47 10.75 -3.84
C THR A 130 -2.96 10.38 -3.77
N GLY A 131 -3.35 9.69 -2.70
CA GLY A 131 -4.74 9.44 -2.33
C GLY A 131 -5.56 8.72 -3.40
N ARG A 132 -4.99 7.70 -4.05
CA ARG A 132 -5.69 6.87 -5.03
C ARG A 132 -6.54 5.80 -4.33
N PRO A 133 -7.86 5.76 -4.60
CA PRO A 133 -8.75 4.80 -3.95
C PRO A 133 -8.47 3.39 -4.45
N VAL A 134 -8.45 2.44 -3.52
CA VAL A 134 -8.37 1.00 -3.78
C VAL A 134 -9.80 0.44 -3.82
N SER A 135 -10.15 -0.22 -4.92
CA SER A 135 -11.43 -0.91 -5.06
C SER A 135 -11.17 -2.37 -5.41
N SER A 136 -11.61 -3.29 -4.55
CA SER A 136 -11.46 -4.74 -4.77
C SER A 136 -10.02 -5.18 -5.09
N GLY A 137 -9.04 -4.61 -4.38
CA GLY A 137 -7.61 -4.91 -4.60
C GLY A 137 -7.04 -4.32 -5.90
N SER A 138 -7.71 -3.32 -6.50
CA SER A 138 -7.25 -2.67 -7.72
C SER A 138 -7.25 -1.14 -7.61
N VAL A 139 -6.28 -0.51 -8.28
CA VAL A 139 -6.14 0.95 -8.39
C VAL A 139 -5.82 1.33 -9.83
N THR A 140 -6.49 2.34 -10.36
CA THR A 140 -6.15 2.94 -11.67
C THR A 140 -5.47 4.29 -11.49
N VAL A 141 -4.49 4.59 -12.34
CA VAL A 141 -3.74 5.84 -12.29
C VAL A 141 -3.37 6.32 -13.70
N ASP A 142 -3.55 7.61 -13.97
CA ASP A 142 -2.98 8.24 -15.15
C ASP A 142 -1.48 8.42 -14.96
N VAL A 143 -0.69 8.07 -15.97
CA VAL A 143 0.76 8.23 -15.93
C VAL A 143 1.11 9.72 -15.92
N PRO A 144 1.87 10.22 -14.93
CA PRO A 144 2.23 11.64 -14.88
C PRO A 144 3.16 12.08 -16.04
N ALA A 145 3.08 13.36 -16.42
CA ALA A 145 3.91 13.93 -17.49
C ALA A 145 5.41 13.83 -17.25
N ALA A 146 5.84 13.95 -15.99
CA ALA A 146 7.23 13.75 -15.61
C ALA A 146 7.71 12.30 -15.83
N VAL A 147 6.79 11.34 -15.94
CA VAL A 147 7.10 9.92 -16.17
C VAL A 147 7.07 9.60 -17.66
N TYR A 148 5.96 9.92 -18.36
CA TYR A 148 5.89 9.65 -19.80
C TYR A 148 6.75 10.62 -20.64
N GLY A 149 7.24 11.71 -20.06
CA GLY A 149 8.20 12.62 -20.68
C GLY A 149 9.64 12.10 -20.73
N GLN A 150 9.94 11.00 -20.03
CA GLN A 150 11.22 10.31 -20.10
C GLN A 150 11.41 9.61 -21.46
N SER A 151 12.64 9.14 -21.74
CA SER A 151 12.97 8.58 -23.04
C SER A 151 12.40 7.16 -23.21
N ALA A 152 12.08 6.80 -24.46
CA ALA A 152 11.73 5.42 -24.77
C ALA A 152 12.91 4.49 -24.46
N GLY A 153 12.62 3.38 -23.77
CA GLY A 153 13.64 2.44 -23.28
C GLY A 153 14.02 2.64 -21.81
N ASP A 154 13.71 3.80 -21.22
CA ASP A 154 13.95 4.03 -19.80
C ASP A 154 13.06 3.09 -18.96
N THR A 155 13.60 2.66 -17.81
CA THR A 155 12.90 1.77 -16.88
C THR A 155 12.36 2.55 -15.71
N ILE A 156 11.04 2.53 -15.54
CA ILE A 156 10.35 3.17 -14.44
C ILE A 156 10.02 2.14 -13.36
N THR A 157 10.51 2.40 -12.15
CA THR A 157 10.13 1.65 -10.95
C THR A 157 8.88 2.27 -10.35
N ILE A 158 7.90 1.42 -10.05
CA ILE A 158 6.60 1.78 -9.49
C ILE A 158 6.47 1.07 -8.14
N SER A 159 6.14 1.83 -7.11
CA SER A 159 5.86 1.33 -5.76
C SER A 159 4.66 2.06 -5.17
N ILE A 160 4.10 1.52 -4.09
CA ILE A 160 2.94 2.12 -3.41
C ILE A 160 3.27 2.42 -1.95
N VAL A 161 2.53 3.36 -1.37
CA VAL A 161 2.62 3.72 0.04
C VAL A 161 1.20 3.79 0.60
N ASN A 162 0.94 3.09 1.70
CA ASN A 162 -0.35 3.19 2.39
C ASN A 162 -0.53 4.58 3.01
N VAL A 163 -1.77 4.93 3.37
CA VAL A 163 -2.09 6.25 3.97
C VAL A 163 -1.36 6.51 5.29
N ASP A 164 -0.94 5.43 5.98
CA ASP A 164 -0.14 5.48 7.21
C ASP A 164 1.36 5.70 6.95
N GLY A 165 1.78 5.81 5.69
CA GLY A 165 3.17 6.00 5.28
C GLY A 165 3.95 4.69 5.09
N THR A 166 3.34 3.53 5.31
CA THR A 166 3.99 2.23 5.12
C THR A 166 4.25 1.98 3.63
N PRO A 167 5.51 1.85 3.17
CA PRO A 167 5.80 1.54 1.78
C PRO A 167 5.54 0.06 1.46
N SER A 168 5.30 -0.26 0.19
CA SER A 168 5.20 -1.65 -0.25
C SER A 168 6.49 -2.41 -0.06
N SER A 169 6.37 -3.70 0.29
CA SER A 169 7.52 -4.60 0.43
C SER A 169 8.26 -4.88 -0.88
N ASN A 170 7.59 -4.62 -2.01
CA ASN A 170 8.12 -4.79 -3.34
C ASN A 170 7.85 -3.57 -4.23
N SER A 171 8.42 -3.61 -5.43
CA SER A 171 8.13 -2.69 -6.52
C SER A 171 7.97 -3.49 -7.83
N GLN A 172 7.36 -2.86 -8.82
CA GLN A 172 7.26 -3.37 -10.19
C GLN A 172 7.96 -2.41 -11.14
N THR A 173 8.42 -2.91 -12.28
CA THR A 173 9.05 -2.06 -13.29
C THR A 173 8.26 -2.06 -14.59
N SER A 174 8.27 -0.92 -15.28
CA SER A 174 7.73 -0.78 -16.63
C SER A 174 8.74 -0.05 -17.50
N VAL A 175 9.03 -0.61 -18.67
CA VAL A 175 9.88 0.02 -19.68
C VAL A 175 9.03 0.94 -20.55
N ILE A 176 9.46 2.19 -20.70
CA ILE A 176 8.78 3.16 -21.55
C ILE A 176 8.83 2.71 -23.00
N LYS A 177 7.65 2.58 -23.61
CA LYS A 177 7.48 2.15 -25.01
C LYS A 177 7.68 3.33 -25.95
N SER A 178 8.32 3.06 -27.08
CA SER A 178 8.39 4.01 -28.20
C SER A 178 7.06 4.07 -28.94
N LEU A 179 6.72 5.26 -29.45
CA LEU A 179 5.65 5.42 -30.43
C LEU A 179 6.10 4.84 -31.79
N PRO A 180 5.16 4.37 -32.62
CA PRO A 180 5.47 3.97 -33.99
C PRO A 180 6.14 5.10 -34.79
N THR A 181 7.02 4.72 -35.73
CA THR A 181 7.81 5.61 -36.59
C THR A 181 7.77 5.16 -38.05
N GLY A 182 8.19 6.04 -38.98
CA GLY A 182 8.21 5.79 -40.42
C GLY A 182 7.21 6.65 -41.19
N GLY A 183 7.57 7.06 -42.40
CA GLY A 183 6.77 7.97 -43.22
C GLY A 183 6.68 9.38 -42.63
N THR A 184 5.83 10.21 -43.22
CA THR A 184 5.42 11.49 -42.64
C THR A 184 4.36 11.22 -41.57
N ILE A 185 4.64 11.67 -40.35
CA ILE A 185 3.77 11.45 -39.20
C ILE A 185 2.90 12.67 -38.96
N THR A 186 1.58 12.48 -38.92
CA THR A 186 0.62 13.50 -38.54
C THR A 186 -0.32 12.95 -37.45
N THR A 187 -1.00 13.84 -36.73
CA THR A 187 -2.02 13.47 -35.75
C THR A 187 -3.38 13.94 -36.25
N VAL A 188 -4.35 13.03 -36.30
CA VAL A 188 -5.74 13.33 -36.70
C VAL A 188 -6.66 12.78 -35.62
N GLY A 189 -7.20 13.66 -34.78
CA GLY A 189 -7.92 13.24 -33.57
C GLY A 189 -7.03 12.36 -32.68
N ASN A 190 -7.49 11.15 -32.40
CA ASN A 190 -6.73 10.16 -31.60
C ASN A 190 -5.82 9.26 -32.45
N TYR A 191 -5.80 9.43 -33.78
CA TYR A 191 -4.96 8.64 -34.67
C TYR A 191 -3.60 9.28 -34.87
N ARG A 192 -2.56 8.46 -34.75
CA ARG A 192 -1.23 8.73 -35.30
C ARG A 192 -1.19 8.18 -36.72
N VAL A 193 -1.15 9.08 -37.72
CA VAL A 193 -1.19 8.73 -39.14
C VAL A 193 0.22 8.71 -39.69
N HIS A 194 0.57 7.62 -40.37
CA HIS A 194 1.84 7.43 -41.04
C HIS A 194 1.62 7.43 -42.56
N THR A 195 2.15 8.43 -43.25
CA THR A 195 1.98 8.59 -44.71
C THR A 195 3.28 8.25 -45.44
N PHE A 196 3.21 7.36 -46.43
CA PHE A 196 4.35 6.98 -47.26
C PHE A 196 4.06 7.37 -48.72
N THR A 197 4.78 8.36 -49.26
CA THR A 197 4.68 8.79 -50.67
C THR A 197 5.76 8.16 -51.57
N SER A 198 6.65 7.39 -50.95
CA SER A 198 7.73 6.59 -51.55
C SER A 198 7.89 5.32 -50.72
N SER A 199 8.66 4.34 -51.21
CA SER A 199 8.99 3.13 -50.45
C SER A 199 9.62 3.49 -49.09
N GLY A 200 9.12 2.87 -48.01
CA GLY A 200 9.60 3.07 -46.65
C GLY A 200 9.06 2.01 -45.70
N THR A 201 9.54 2.05 -44.45
CA THR A 201 9.21 1.05 -43.42
C THR A 201 8.44 1.70 -42.28
N LEU A 202 7.30 1.11 -41.91
CA LEU A 202 6.61 1.40 -40.66
C LEU A 202 7.26 0.56 -39.54
N SER A 203 7.79 1.21 -38.51
CA SER A 203 8.35 0.54 -37.35
C SER A 203 7.46 0.78 -36.14
N ILE A 204 6.86 -0.29 -35.62
CA ILE A 204 5.91 -0.22 -34.50
C ILE A 204 6.62 -0.16 -33.13
N GLY A 205 7.88 -0.58 -33.05
CA GLY A 205 8.61 -0.69 -31.79
C GLY A 205 8.01 -1.76 -30.87
N ASN A 206 8.08 -1.52 -29.56
CA ASN A 206 7.64 -2.48 -28.52
C ASN A 206 6.21 -2.20 -28.00
N LEU A 207 5.40 -1.51 -28.79
CA LEU A 207 4.01 -1.18 -28.47
C LEU A 207 3.07 -2.14 -29.20
N ALA A 208 2.07 -2.68 -28.52
CA ALA A 208 0.99 -3.40 -29.18
C ALA A 208 -0.04 -2.38 -29.69
N VAL A 209 -0.15 -2.24 -31.01
CA VAL A 209 -1.10 -1.32 -31.65
C VAL A 209 -1.95 -2.03 -32.69
N SER A 210 -3.18 -1.58 -32.86
CA SER A 210 -3.98 -1.86 -34.06
C SER A 210 -3.81 -0.71 -35.05
N ALA A 211 -3.81 -1.00 -36.35
CA ALA A 211 -3.68 0.00 -37.40
C ALA A 211 -4.72 -0.24 -38.48
N ASP A 212 -5.33 0.86 -38.95
CA ASP A 212 -6.11 0.89 -40.18
C ASP A 212 -5.18 1.26 -41.34
N LEU A 213 -5.29 0.57 -42.48
CA LEU A 213 -4.46 0.79 -43.65
C LEU A 213 -5.29 1.31 -44.82
N LEU A 214 -4.88 2.45 -45.38
CA LEU A 214 -5.36 2.94 -46.66
C LEU A 214 -4.22 2.88 -47.69
N MET A 215 -4.43 2.11 -48.76
CA MET A 215 -3.51 2.06 -49.90
C MET A 215 -4.12 2.82 -51.08
N VAL A 216 -3.36 3.76 -51.65
CA VAL A 216 -3.74 4.48 -52.87
C VAL A 216 -2.75 4.10 -53.96
N ALA A 217 -3.17 3.23 -54.89
CA ALA A 217 -2.35 2.85 -56.05
C ALA A 217 -2.57 3.84 -57.20
N GLY A 218 -1.49 4.43 -57.71
CA GLY A 218 -1.53 5.30 -58.89
C GLY A 218 -1.83 4.49 -60.15
N GLY A 219 -2.87 4.87 -60.90
CA GLY A 219 -3.19 4.25 -62.19
C GLY A 219 -2.08 4.51 -63.21
N GLY A 220 -1.54 3.44 -63.81
CA GLY A 220 -0.52 3.53 -64.84
C GLY A 220 -1.03 4.27 -66.07
N GLY A 221 -0.28 5.27 -66.52
CA GLY A 221 -0.51 5.94 -67.80
C GLY A 221 -0.38 4.93 -68.93
N GLY A 222 -1.48 4.64 -69.61
CA GLY A 222 -1.49 3.95 -70.90
C GLY A 222 -0.79 4.82 -71.94
N GLY A 223 0.16 4.20 -72.67
CA GLY A 223 0.93 4.83 -73.74
C GLY A 223 0.17 5.01 -75.05
#